data_AF-A0A423HW85-F1
#
_entry.id   AF-A0A423HW85-F1
#
_cell.length_a   1.000
_cell.length_b   1.000
_cell.length_c   1.000
_cell.angle_alpha   90.00
_cell.angle_beta   90.00
_cell.angle_gamma   90.00
#
_symmetry.space_group_name_H-M   'P 1'
#
loop_
_entity.id
_entity.type
_entity.pdbx_description
1 polymer ?
#
loop_
_entity_poly.entity_id
_entity_poly.type
_entity_poly.pdbx_seq_one_letter_code
_entity_poly.pdbx_strand_id
1 'polypeptide(L)'
;MKVFSFNRRASSRMALALLAFCSVVMARDLDQDEALRLRQQGVILPLEQLLQQALDRYPGAKLLEAELEENHDVYVYEVELLTSEGVVRELDLNATNGHLLKDKED
;
A
#
# COMPACT_ATOMS: atom_id res chain seq x y z
N MET A 1 21.21 59.28 -10.55
CA MET A 1 19.85 59.84 -10.79
C MET A 1 18.86 58.74 -10.44
N LYS A 2 18.09 58.90 -9.36
CA LYS A 2 16.68 59.34 -9.38
C LYS A 2 15.78 58.36 -10.17
N VAL A 3 14.65 57.83 -9.71
CA VAL A 3 13.97 57.60 -8.42
C VAL A 3 12.79 56.65 -8.77
N PHE A 4 12.09 56.17 -7.75
CA PHE A 4 10.64 55.98 -7.69
C PHE A 4 10.04 54.65 -8.20
N SER A 5 9.88 53.76 -7.21
CA SER A 5 8.62 53.11 -6.81
C SER A 5 7.42 53.26 -7.73
N PHE A 6 6.78 52.13 -8.04
CA PHE A 6 5.34 52.11 -8.23
C PHE A 6 4.71 50.79 -7.80
N ASN A 7 4.30 50.75 -6.54
CA ASN A 7 3.33 49.77 -6.06
C ASN A 7 1.94 50.30 -6.44
N ARG A 8 1.26 49.68 -7.42
CA ARG A 8 -0.17 49.95 -7.68
C ARG A 8 -0.97 48.67 -7.47
N ARG A 9 -1.72 48.68 -6.37
CA ARG A 9 -2.90 47.84 -6.17
C ARG A 9 -3.88 48.10 -7.31
N ALA A 10 -4.41 47.04 -7.92
CA ALA A 10 -5.82 46.95 -8.33
C ALA A 10 -6.07 45.68 -9.15
N SER A 11 -6.94 44.83 -8.61
CA SER A 11 -8.06 44.23 -9.33
C SER A 11 -7.78 43.16 -10.39
N SER A 12 -8.19 41.93 -10.04
CA SER A 12 -9.25 41.19 -10.75
C SER A 12 -8.90 39.73 -11.03
N ARG A 13 -9.46 38.86 -10.19
CA ARG A 13 -10.12 37.59 -10.51
C ARG A 13 -9.63 36.83 -11.76
N MET A 14 -8.96 35.70 -11.55
CA MET A 14 -9.21 34.51 -12.36
C MET A 14 -9.05 33.27 -11.49
N ALA A 15 -10.16 32.56 -11.36
CA ALA A 15 -10.27 31.29 -10.68
C ALA A 15 -9.40 30.25 -11.39
N LEU A 16 -8.52 29.60 -10.63
CA LEU A 16 -8.00 28.30 -11.02
C LEU A 16 -8.49 27.32 -9.97
N ALA A 17 -9.71 26.81 -10.19
CA ALA A 17 -10.21 25.62 -9.53
C ALA A 17 -9.36 24.44 -10.04
N LEU A 18 -8.20 24.23 -9.39
CA LEU A 18 -7.49 22.96 -9.46
C LEU A 18 -8.38 21.94 -8.78
N LEU A 19 -9.23 21.27 -9.57
CA LEU A 19 -9.80 19.99 -9.23
C LEU A 19 -8.63 19.01 -9.08
N ALA A 20 -8.03 19.01 -7.90
CA ALA A 20 -7.23 17.89 -7.43
C ALA A 20 -8.21 16.72 -7.32
N PHE A 21 -8.24 15.89 -8.36
CA PHE A 21 -8.78 14.55 -8.28
C PHE A 21 -7.85 13.78 -7.34
N CYS A 22 -8.02 13.99 -6.03
CA CYS A 22 -7.51 13.06 -5.04
C CYS A 22 -8.30 11.79 -5.29
N SER A 23 -7.71 10.88 -6.07
CA SER A 23 -8.03 9.47 -6.00
C SER A 23 -7.80 9.09 -4.54
N VAL A 24 -8.86 9.11 -3.75
CA VAL A 24 -8.80 8.55 -2.41
C VAL A 24 -8.67 7.07 -2.65
N VAL A 25 -7.43 6.56 -2.56
CA VAL A 25 -7.18 5.13 -2.49
C VAL A 25 -7.86 4.66 -1.22
N MET A 26 -9.03 4.04 -1.39
CA MET A 26 -9.75 3.42 -0.28
C MET A 26 -9.26 1.98 -0.24
N ALA A 27 -8.22 1.72 0.55
CA ALA A 27 -7.91 0.37 1.00
C ALA A 27 -9.07 -0.09 1.88
N ARG A 28 -9.59 -1.29 1.61
CA ARG A 28 -10.61 -1.92 2.45
C ARG A 28 -10.02 -3.18 3.08
N ASP A 29 -10.00 -3.23 4.41
CA ASP A 29 -9.65 -4.43 5.16
C ASP A 29 -10.69 -5.52 4.86
N LEU A 30 -10.22 -6.71 4.52
CA LEU A 30 -11.07 -7.87 4.29
C LEU A 30 -11.11 -8.75 5.53
N ASP A 31 -12.32 -9.16 5.91
CA ASP A 31 -12.46 -10.13 6.99
C ASP A 31 -12.03 -11.55 6.55
N GLN A 32 -11.90 -12.43 7.53
CA GLN A 32 -11.43 -13.80 7.33
C GLN A 32 -12.41 -14.64 6.49
N ASP A 33 -13.72 -14.34 6.53
CA ASP A 33 -14.72 -15.06 5.76
C ASP A 33 -14.59 -14.72 4.27
N GLU A 34 -14.33 -13.46 3.94
CA GLU A 34 -14.10 -13.02 2.56
C GLU A 34 -12.79 -13.58 2.01
N ALA A 35 -11.71 -13.55 2.79
CA ALA A 35 -10.45 -14.21 2.41
C ALA A 35 -10.65 -15.71 2.11
N LEU A 36 -11.45 -16.41 2.93
CA LEU A 36 -11.81 -17.81 2.71
C LEU A 36 -12.59 -17.99 1.41
N ARG A 37 -13.58 -17.12 1.13
CA ARG A 37 -14.37 -17.19 -0.10
C ARG A 37 -13.53 -16.95 -1.35
N LEU A 38 -12.69 -15.92 -1.35
CA LEU A 38 -11.79 -15.59 -2.47
C LEU A 38 -10.84 -16.74 -2.77
N ARG A 39 -10.28 -17.37 -1.73
CA ARG A 39 -9.45 -18.57 -1.88
C ARG A 39 -10.24 -19.74 -2.46
N GLN A 40 -11.43 -20.03 -1.94
CA GLN A 40 -12.28 -21.13 -2.42
C GLN A 40 -12.70 -20.94 -3.89
N GLN A 41 -12.85 -19.70 -4.33
CA GLN A 41 -13.13 -19.34 -5.72
C GLN A 41 -11.88 -19.36 -6.63
N GLY A 42 -10.68 -19.50 -6.05
CA GLY A 42 -9.42 -19.45 -6.79
C GLY A 42 -9.00 -18.05 -7.24
N VAL A 43 -9.57 -16.99 -6.64
CA VAL A 43 -9.23 -15.59 -6.93
C VAL A 43 -7.88 -15.21 -6.31
N ILE A 44 -7.60 -15.74 -5.12
CA ILE A 44 -6.33 -15.56 -4.41
C ILE A 44 -5.67 -16.91 -4.11
N LEU A 45 -4.35 -16.88 -3.95
CA LEU A 45 -3.55 -18.00 -3.48
C LEU A 45 -3.78 -18.25 -1.98
N PRO A 46 -3.57 -19.48 -1.48
CA PRO A 46 -3.55 -19.74 -0.05
C PRO A 46 -2.46 -18.92 0.64
N LEU A 47 -2.78 -18.30 1.78
CA LEU A 47 -1.83 -17.50 2.57
C LEU A 47 -0.55 -18.29 2.87
N GLU A 48 -0.66 -19.59 3.16
CA GLU A 48 0.49 -20.44 3.50
C GLU A 48 1.52 -20.49 2.35
N GLN A 49 1.06 -20.45 1.09
CA GLN A 49 1.93 -20.43 -0.08
C GLN A 49 2.68 -19.10 -0.21
N LEU A 50 2.00 -17.99 0.10
CA LEU A 50 2.58 -16.65 0.06
C LEU A 50 3.57 -16.43 1.21
N LEU A 51 3.21 -16.89 2.42
CA LEU A 51 4.08 -16.85 3.59
C LEU A 51 5.37 -17.63 3.37
N GLN A 52 5.33 -18.79 2.70
CA GLN A 52 6.55 -19.51 2.36
C GLN A 52 7.50 -18.64 1.53
N GLN A 53 6.98 -17.94 0.51
CA GLN A 53 7.79 -17.06 -0.34
C GLN A 53 8.37 -15.87 0.43
N ALA A 54 7.60 -15.32 1.38
CA ALA A 54 8.05 -14.24 2.25
C ALA A 54 9.16 -14.69 3.21
N LEU A 55 8.99 -15.85 3.86
CA LEU A 55 9.96 -16.41 4.79
C LEU A 55 11.24 -16.91 4.10
N ASP A 56 11.14 -17.38 2.86
CA ASP A 56 12.32 -17.74 2.05
C ASP A 56 13.21 -16.52 1.76
N ARG A 57 12.64 -15.31 1.73
CA ARG A 57 13.40 -14.05 1.58
C ARG A 57 14.11 -13.63 2.86
N TYR A 58 13.53 -13.92 4.02
CA TYR A 58 14.09 -13.60 5.33
C TYR A 58 14.23 -14.87 6.20
N PRO A 59 15.25 -15.70 5.95
CA PRO A 59 15.42 -16.96 6.67
C PRO A 59 15.52 -16.76 8.17
N GLY A 60 14.71 -17.48 8.93
CA GLY A 60 14.66 -17.39 10.39
C GLY A 60 13.79 -16.26 10.94
N ALA A 61 13.18 -15.44 10.06
CA ALA A 61 12.19 -14.47 10.47
C ALA A 61 10.92 -15.14 11.03
N LYS A 62 10.18 -14.38 11.83
CA LYS A 62 8.90 -14.78 12.42
C LYS A 62 7.79 -13.90 11.87
N LEU A 63 6.69 -14.53 11.49
CA LEU A 63 5.46 -13.81 11.17
C LEU A 63 4.94 -13.07 12.41
N LEU A 64 4.72 -11.77 12.27
CA LEU A 64 4.04 -10.94 13.26
C LEU A 64 2.57 -10.80 12.89
N GLU A 65 2.30 -10.41 11.65
CA GLU A 65 0.97 -10.08 11.15
C GLU A 65 0.84 -10.43 9.67
N ALA A 66 -0.39 -10.76 9.25
CA ALA A 66 -0.76 -10.94 7.85
C ALA A 66 -2.20 -10.46 7.66
N GLU A 67 -2.35 -9.42 6.84
CA GLU A 67 -3.65 -8.83 6.52
C GLU A 67 -3.93 -8.90 5.02
N LEU A 68 -5.19 -9.14 4.65
CA LEU A 68 -5.63 -9.11 3.27
C LEU A 68 -6.36 -7.79 3.02
N GLU A 69 -5.82 -6.99 2.12
CA GLU A 69 -6.42 -5.74 1.68
C GLU A 69 -6.92 -5.84 0.24
N GLU A 70 -7.94 -5.05 -0.08
CA GLU A 70 -8.36 -4.75 -1.44
C GLU A 70 -8.06 -3.30 -1.80
N ASN A 71 -7.22 -3.10 -2.81
CA ASN A 71 -6.81 -1.79 -3.32
C ASN A 71 -7.06 -1.71 -4.83
N HIS A 72 -8.08 -0.94 -5.26
CA HIS A 72 -8.45 -0.80 -6.68
C HIS A 72 -8.61 -2.14 -7.42
N ASP A 73 -9.43 -3.05 -6.87
CA ASP A 73 -9.69 -4.40 -7.40
C ASP A 73 -8.45 -5.33 -7.41
N VAL A 74 -7.38 -4.94 -6.72
CA VAL A 74 -6.19 -5.78 -6.51
C VAL A 74 -6.17 -6.24 -5.06
N TYR A 75 -6.18 -7.56 -4.86
CA TYR A 75 -5.99 -8.16 -3.55
C TYR A 75 -4.50 -8.22 -3.20
N VAL A 76 -4.14 -7.72 -2.03
CA VAL A 76 -2.76 -7.65 -1.53
C VAL A 76 -2.71 -8.25 -0.14
N TYR A 77 -1.78 -9.18 0.08
CA TYR A 77 -1.40 -9.58 1.43
C TYR A 77 -0.28 -8.67 1.92
N GLU A 78 -0.54 -7.92 2.97
CA GLU A 78 0.49 -7.23 3.75
C GLU A 78 0.98 -8.17 4.85
N VAL A 79 2.29 -8.42 4.88
CA VAL A 79 2.91 -9.36 5.80
C VAL A 79 4.01 -8.67 6.56
N GLU A 80 3.92 -8.66 7.88
CA GLU A 80 4.97 -8.17 8.77
C GLU A 80 5.82 -9.32 9.31
N LEU A 81 7.12 -9.21 9.13
CA LEU A 81 8.10 -10.20 9.58
C LEU A 81 9.10 -9.58 10.56
N LEU A 82 9.28 -10.20 11.72
CA LEU A 82 10.41 -9.93 12.60
C LEU A 82 11.62 -10.76 12.16
N THR A 83 12.63 -10.11 11.62
CA THR A 83 13.88 -10.74 11.17
C THR A 83 14.74 -11.24 12.33
N SER A 84 15.74 -12.07 12.04
CA SER A 84 16.72 -12.54 13.04
C SER A 84 17.54 -11.41 13.66
N GLU A 85 17.66 -10.30 12.95
CA GLU A 85 18.38 -9.09 13.36
C GLU A 85 17.51 -8.18 14.26
N GLY A 86 16.23 -8.52 14.47
CA GLY A 86 15.30 -7.74 15.27
C GLY A 86 14.66 -6.57 14.51
N VAL A 87 14.76 -6.55 13.19
CA VAL A 87 14.15 -5.54 12.30
C VAL A 87 12.79 -6.05 11.81
N VAL A 88 11.78 -5.18 11.77
CA VAL A 88 10.47 -5.48 11.18
C VAL A 88 10.50 -5.17 9.68
N ARG A 89 10.08 -6.14 8.87
CA ARG A 89 9.93 -6.00 7.42
C ARG A 89 8.45 -6.10 7.06
N GLU A 90 7.92 -5.09 6.39
CA GLU A 90 6.60 -5.11 5.78
C GLU A 90 6.75 -5.49 4.30
N LEU A 91 6.01 -6.52 3.89
CA LEU A 91 5.99 -7.06 2.54
C LEU A 91 4.57 -7.01 1.96
N ASP A 92 4.41 -6.35 0.82
CA ASP A 92 3.16 -6.36 0.07
C ASP A 92 3.27 -7.41 -1.03
N LEU A 93 2.40 -8.43 -1.00
CA LEU A 93 2.35 -9.51 -1.96
C LEU A 93 1.04 -9.47 -2.74
N ASN A 94 1.09 -9.50 -4.07
CA ASN A 94 -0.12 -9.67 -4.87
C ASN A 94 -0.76 -11.03 -4.54
N ALA A 95 -1.98 -11.02 -4.01
CA ALA A 95 -2.61 -12.24 -3.49
C ALA A 95 -2.97 -13.25 -4.60
N THR A 96 -3.13 -12.82 -5.85
CA THR A 96 -3.50 -13.68 -6.99
C THR A 96 -2.31 -14.45 -7.56
N ASN A 97 -1.10 -13.89 -7.50
CA ASN A 97 0.08 -14.51 -8.16
C ASN A 97 1.36 -14.57 -7.31
N GLY A 98 1.36 -13.98 -6.11
CA GLY A 98 2.50 -13.95 -5.18
C GLY A 98 3.61 -12.96 -5.55
N HIS A 99 3.39 -12.09 -6.54
CA HIS A 99 4.38 -11.09 -6.92
C HIS A 99 4.61 -10.10 -5.78
N LEU A 100 5.88 -9.88 -5.41
CA LEU A 100 6.27 -8.86 -4.44
C LEU A 100 6.06 -7.46 -5.01
N LEU A 101 5.19 -6.68 -4.39
CA LEU A 101 4.88 -5.31 -4.77
C LEU A 101 5.75 -4.31 -4.00
N LYS A 102 6.06 -4.62 -2.73
CA LYS A 102 6.82 -3.76 -1.82
C LYS A 102 7.58 -4.57 -0.80
N ASP A 103 8.72 -4.03 -0.37
CA ASP A 103 9.55 -4.57 0.70
C ASP A 103 10.21 -3.39 1.42
N LYS A 104 9.68 -3.04 2.60
CA LYS A 104 10.19 -1.92 3.41
C LYS A 104 10.52 -2.38 4.83
N GLU A 105 11.38 -1.63 5.47
CA GLU A 105 11.51 -1.65 6.93
C GLU A 105 10.39 -0.80 7.52
N ASP A 106 9.78 -1.27 8.61
CA ASP A 106 8.78 -0.52 9.38
C ASP A 106 9.36 0.04 10.69
#